data_AF-A0A3C1B893-F1
#
_entry.id   AF-A0A3C1B893-F1
#
_cell.length_a   1.000
_cell.length_b   1.000
_cell.length_c   1.000
_cell.angle_alpha   90.00
_cell.angle_beta   90.00
_cell.angle_gamma   90.00
#
_symmetry.space_group_name_H-M   'P 1'
#
loop_
_entity.id
_entity.type
_entity.pdbx_description
1 polymer ?
#
loop_
_entity_poly.entity_id
_entity_poly.type
_entity_poly.pdbx_seq_one_letter_code
_entity_poly.pdbx_strand_id
1 'polypeptide(L)'
;MNWLDVVIYNYPLIISLALIGFGFYFGENALWGTVTISLCLLLYTDPDKIVVLVVYAFSFFLMHRGYRKIRQGLEVEPPSAPRASSTPVTNLAIDGNNLLGLAKWDLITLKRFTDELRQDGFTLHLFFDHSVYRTLKENDLLQPNETVPMAVSRLLDVDRHMLTVSKKGHKADALLIRFADRNDYMVLSNDRFNKTNEDFLYQKAVSRLGSKGFLKRVGLLQGELTIL
;
A
#
# COMPACT_ATOMS: atom_id res chain seq x y z
N MET A 1 -29.76 -6.93 -45.34
CA MET A 1 -30.36 -6.03 -44.33
C MET A 1 -29.66 -4.69 -44.48
N ASN A 2 -30.41 -3.62 -44.77
CA ASN A 2 -29.80 -2.30 -44.96
C ASN A 2 -29.31 -1.77 -43.60
N TRP A 3 -28.29 -0.94 -43.55
CA TRP A 3 -27.72 -0.46 -42.27
C TRP A 3 -28.78 0.27 -41.42
N LEU A 4 -29.71 0.96 -42.09
CA LEU A 4 -30.90 1.57 -41.47
C LEU A 4 -31.79 0.55 -40.76
N ASP A 5 -32.01 -0.64 -41.32
CA ASP A 5 -32.86 -1.68 -40.71
C ASP A 5 -32.21 -2.25 -39.45
N VAL A 6 -30.87 -2.37 -39.44
CA VAL A 6 -30.10 -2.81 -38.28
C VAL A 6 -30.19 -1.78 -37.14
N VAL A 7 -30.10 -0.49 -37.47
CA VAL A 7 -30.27 0.59 -36.48
C VAL A 7 -31.69 0.62 -35.96
N ILE A 8 -32.69 0.52 -36.85
CA ILE A 8 -34.11 0.55 -36.48
C ILE A 8 -34.47 -0.61 -35.53
N TYR A 9 -34.00 -1.81 -35.84
CA TYR A 9 -34.22 -2.99 -35.00
C TYR A 9 -33.64 -2.82 -33.58
N ASN A 10 -32.56 -2.05 -33.43
CA ASN A 10 -31.85 -1.89 -32.16
C ASN A 10 -32.24 -0.63 -31.37
N TYR A 11 -33.16 0.20 -31.86
CA TYR A 11 -33.59 1.42 -31.14
C TYR A 11 -33.99 1.21 -29.68
N PRO A 12 -34.80 0.19 -29.32
CA PRO A 12 -35.18 0.00 -27.92
C PRO A 12 -33.99 -0.26 -27.00
N LEU A 13 -32.99 -0.99 -27.48
CA LEU A 13 -31.75 -1.26 -26.75
C LEU A 13 -30.88 -0.01 -26.64
N ILE A 14 -30.74 0.76 -27.73
CA ILE A 14 -29.96 2.00 -27.75
C ILE A 14 -30.57 3.03 -26.80
N ILE A 15 -31.89 3.20 -26.81
CA ILE A 15 -32.62 4.10 -25.90
C ILE A 15 -32.44 3.64 -24.45
N SER A 16 -32.54 2.33 -24.20
CA SER A 16 -32.36 1.75 -22.85
C SER A 16 -30.96 2.02 -22.28
N LEU A 17 -29.92 1.89 -23.11
CA LEU A 17 -28.54 2.20 -22.74
C LEU A 17 -28.34 3.70 -22.47
N ALA A 18 -28.94 4.56 -23.29
CA ALA A 18 -28.87 6.01 -23.11
C ALA A 18 -29.55 6.45 -21.79
N LEU A 19 -30.72 5.88 -21.48
CA LEU A 19 -31.44 6.13 -20.22
C LEU A 19 -30.61 5.67 -19.01
N ILE A 20 -30.02 4.48 -19.06
CA ILE A 20 -29.18 3.98 -17.96
C ILE A 20 -27.93 4.86 -17.79
N GLY A 21 -27.32 5.31 -18.88
CA GLY A 21 -26.21 6.26 -18.84
C GLY A 21 -26.59 7.59 -18.18
N PHE A 22 -27.79 8.10 -18.49
CA PHE A 22 -28.35 9.29 -17.83
C PHE A 22 -28.57 9.05 -16.33
N GLY A 23 -29.20 7.94 -15.95
CA GLY A 23 -29.39 7.58 -14.55
C GLY A 23 -28.09 7.45 -13.78
N PHE A 24 -27.06 6.88 -14.42
CA PHE A 24 -25.72 6.76 -13.85
C PHE A 24 -25.08 8.12 -13.54
N TYR A 25 -25.34 9.13 -14.38
CA TYR A 25 -24.81 10.49 -14.18
C TYR A 25 -25.48 11.23 -13.00
N PHE A 26 -26.78 11.03 -12.78
CA PHE A 26 -27.56 11.75 -11.76
C PHE A 26 -27.65 11.03 -10.39
N GLY A 27 -27.03 9.86 -10.26
CA GLY A 27 -26.90 9.15 -8.99
C GLY A 27 -27.94 8.03 -8.78
N GLU A 28 -27.86 7.39 -7.62
CA GLU A 28 -28.46 6.07 -7.37
C GLU A 28 -29.99 6.03 -7.58
N ASN A 29 -30.72 7.03 -7.09
CA ASN A 29 -32.18 7.07 -7.25
C ASN A 29 -32.60 7.23 -8.73
N ALA A 30 -31.85 8.00 -9.52
CA ALA A 30 -32.12 8.17 -10.95
C ALA A 30 -31.74 6.90 -11.74
N LEU A 31 -30.67 6.21 -11.33
CA LEU A 31 -30.26 4.95 -11.92
C LEU A 31 -31.35 3.88 -11.78
N TRP A 32 -31.91 3.69 -10.59
CA TRP A 32 -32.98 2.72 -10.38
C TRP A 32 -34.21 3.03 -11.23
N GLY A 33 -34.63 4.30 -11.29
CA GLY A 33 -35.75 4.71 -12.14
C GLY A 33 -35.52 4.43 -13.63
N THR A 34 -34.34 4.77 -14.15
CA THR A 34 -33.99 4.54 -15.56
C THR A 34 -33.83 3.06 -15.90
N VAL A 35 -33.29 2.24 -14.99
CA VAL A 35 -33.22 0.77 -15.15
C VAL A 35 -34.63 0.18 -15.23
N THR A 36 -35.54 0.57 -14.34
CA THR A 36 -36.93 0.09 -14.36
C THR A 36 -37.62 0.45 -15.67
N ILE A 37 -37.48 1.69 -16.15
CA ILE A 37 -38.07 2.12 -17.43
C ILE A 37 -37.49 1.33 -18.60
N SER A 38 -36.17 1.12 -18.64
CA SER A 38 -35.49 0.34 -19.68
C SER A 38 -35.93 -1.12 -19.70
N LEU A 39 -36.12 -1.74 -18.53
CA LEU A 39 -36.63 -3.11 -18.43
C LEU A 39 -38.08 -3.20 -18.91
N CYS A 40 -38.95 -2.27 -18.50
CA CYS A 40 -40.33 -2.23 -18.99
C CYS A 40 -40.41 -2.04 -20.51
N LEU A 41 -39.57 -1.16 -21.08
CA LEU A 41 -39.49 -0.93 -22.51
C LEU A 41 -39.09 -2.21 -23.25
N LEU A 42 -38.01 -2.87 -22.83
CA LEU A 42 -37.53 -4.09 -23.48
C LEU A 42 -38.46 -5.28 -23.29
N LEU A 43 -39.07 -5.45 -22.11
CA LEU A 43 -40.09 -6.48 -21.91
C LEU A 43 -41.28 -6.32 -22.84
N TYR A 44 -41.64 -5.08 -23.18
CA TYR A 44 -42.73 -4.79 -24.11
C TYR A 44 -42.31 -4.96 -25.58
N THR A 45 -41.11 -4.53 -25.97
CA THR A 45 -40.69 -4.51 -27.37
C THR A 45 -39.94 -5.76 -27.83
N ASP A 46 -39.01 -6.27 -27.01
CA ASP A 46 -38.11 -7.38 -27.36
C ASP A 46 -37.41 -7.93 -26.09
N PRO A 47 -38.01 -8.93 -25.42
CA PRO A 47 -37.50 -9.47 -24.17
C PRO A 47 -36.09 -10.09 -24.27
N ASP A 48 -35.71 -10.60 -25.44
CA ASP A 48 -34.41 -11.26 -25.64
C ASP A 48 -33.25 -10.26 -25.53
N LYS A 49 -33.52 -8.99 -25.88
CA LYS A 49 -32.54 -7.90 -25.74
C LYS A 49 -32.24 -7.53 -24.28
N ILE A 50 -33.00 -8.01 -23.30
CA ILE A 50 -32.69 -7.83 -21.88
C ILE A 50 -31.36 -8.51 -21.53
N VAL A 51 -31.11 -9.71 -22.06
CA VAL A 51 -29.83 -10.41 -21.84
C VAL A 51 -28.66 -9.59 -22.37
N VAL A 52 -28.83 -9.01 -23.57
CA VAL A 52 -27.83 -8.14 -24.20
C VAL A 52 -27.59 -6.88 -23.35
N LEU A 53 -28.67 -6.26 -22.85
CA LEU A 53 -28.58 -5.11 -21.95
C LEU A 53 -27.80 -5.43 -20.67
N VAL A 54 -28.06 -6.57 -20.05
CA VAL A 54 -27.35 -7.03 -18.83
C VAL A 54 -25.87 -7.22 -19.10
N VAL A 55 -25.50 -7.87 -20.22
CA VAL A 55 -24.09 -8.06 -20.60
C VAL A 55 -23.37 -6.72 -20.80
N TYR A 56 -24.00 -5.76 -21.48
CA TYR A 56 -23.42 -4.43 -21.68
C TYR A 56 -23.33 -3.61 -20.39
N ALA A 57 -24.37 -3.63 -19.55
CA ALA A 57 -24.36 -2.95 -18.26
C ALA A 57 -23.28 -3.54 -17.33
N PHE A 58 -23.13 -4.86 -17.31
CA PHE A 58 -22.09 -5.54 -16.53
C PHE A 58 -20.68 -5.21 -17.05
N SER A 59 -20.48 -5.22 -18.36
CA SER A 59 -19.20 -4.85 -18.99
C SER A 59 -18.84 -3.40 -18.68
N PHE A 60 -19.81 -2.48 -18.78
CA PHE A 60 -19.64 -1.09 -18.40
C PHE A 60 -19.29 -0.93 -16.92
N PHE A 61 -19.94 -1.68 -16.02
CA PHE A 61 -19.64 -1.65 -14.59
C PHE A 61 -18.23 -2.15 -14.28
N LEU A 62 -17.79 -3.23 -14.93
CA LEU A 62 -16.42 -3.73 -14.81
C LEU A 62 -15.40 -2.71 -15.31
N MET A 63 -15.64 -2.09 -16.47
CA MET A 63 -14.79 -1.03 -17.01
C MET A 63 -14.77 0.18 -16.08
N HIS A 64 -15.93 0.62 -15.58
CA HIS A 64 -16.03 1.76 -14.68
C HIS A 64 -15.34 1.51 -13.33
N ARG A 65 -15.52 0.31 -12.75
CA ARG A 65 -14.83 -0.10 -11.51
C ARG A 65 -13.33 -0.25 -11.71
N GLY A 66 -12.91 -0.82 -12.84
CA GLY A 66 -11.50 -0.91 -13.23
C GLY A 66 -10.89 0.48 -13.43
N TYR A 67 -11.58 1.35 -14.15
CA TYR A 67 -11.18 2.75 -14.36
C TYR A 67 -11.12 3.53 -13.05
N ARG A 68 -12.10 3.41 -12.15
CA ARG A 68 -12.03 4.03 -10.81
C ARG A 68 -10.86 3.51 -9.99
N LYS A 69 -10.57 2.20 -10.02
CA LYS A 69 -9.39 1.65 -9.32
C LYS A 69 -8.08 2.18 -9.89
N ILE A 70 -7.97 2.26 -11.22
CA ILE A 70 -6.79 2.82 -11.90
C ILE A 70 -6.67 4.31 -11.59
N ARG A 71 -7.78 5.05 -11.69
CA ARG A 71 -7.86 6.48 -11.37
C ARG A 71 -7.56 6.76 -9.91
N GLN A 72 -8.05 5.99 -8.95
CA GLN A 72 -7.65 6.08 -7.54
C GLN A 72 -6.18 5.71 -7.30
N GLY A 73 -5.61 4.81 -8.11
CA GLY A 73 -4.17 4.55 -8.11
C GLY A 73 -3.33 5.72 -8.66
N LEU A 74 -3.89 6.46 -9.62
CA LEU A 74 -3.26 7.60 -10.31
C LEU A 74 -3.47 8.92 -9.54
N GLU A 75 -4.73 9.32 -9.34
CA GLU A 75 -5.24 10.35 -8.43
C GLU A 75 -5.14 9.86 -6.98
N VAL A 76 -3.91 9.76 -6.50
CA VAL A 76 -3.68 10.13 -5.12
C VAL A 76 -3.73 11.65 -5.14
N GLU A 77 -4.85 12.24 -4.71
CA GLU A 77 -4.88 13.67 -4.42
C GLU A 77 -3.62 14.01 -3.61
N PRO A 78 -2.86 15.07 -3.98
CA PRO A 78 -1.85 15.58 -3.08
C PRO A 78 -2.55 15.82 -1.74
N PRO A 79 -1.99 15.35 -0.62
CA PRO A 79 -2.64 15.54 0.67
C PRO A 79 -2.90 17.04 0.80
N SER A 80 -4.18 17.39 0.90
CA SER A 80 -4.57 18.65 1.51
C SER A 80 -3.77 18.76 2.81
N ALA A 81 -3.15 19.91 3.04
CA ALA A 81 -2.22 20.21 4.14
C ALA A 81 -2.48 19.36 5.38
N PRO A 82 -1.42 18.79 6.00
CA PRO A 82 -1.53 17.70 6.96
C PRO A 82 -2.58 18.04 8.01
N ARG A 83 -3.75 17.38 7.94
CA ARG A 83 -4.62 17.27 9.10
C ARG A 83 -3.84 16.39 10.06
N ALA A 84 -3.22 17.00 11.06
CA ALA A 84 -2.68 16.29 12.20
C ALA A 84 -3.78 15.37 12.71
N SER A 85 -3.64 14.07 12.46
CA SER A 85 -4.41 13.07 13.18
C SER A 85 -4.06 13.25 14.65
N SER A 86 -5.05 13.59 15.47
CA SER A 86 -4.88 13.84 16.90
C SER A 86 -4.50 12.57 17.69
N THR A 87 -4.37 11.43 17.03
CA THR A 87 -3.88 10.18 17.60
C THR A 87 -2.36 10.11 17.42
N PRO A 88 -1.58 9.92 18.50
CA PRO A 88 -0.14 9.73 18.38
C PRO A 88 0.15 8.48 17.54
N VAL A 89 1.07 8.61 16.59
CA VAL A 89 1.52 7.48 15.77
C VAL A 89 2.37 6.56 16.66
N THR A 90 1.83 5.39 17.00
CA THR A 90 2.50 4.41 17.87
C THR A 90 3.18 3.29 17.09
N ASN A 91 2.99 3.23 15.77
CA ASN A 91 3.54 2.16 14.92
C ASN A 91 4.81 2.62 14.21
N LEU A 92 5.92 1.92 14.44
CA LEU A 92 7.24 2.27 13.92
C LEU A 92 7.80 1.16 13.03
N ALA A 93 8.22 1.52 11.83
CA ALA A 93 8.95 0.65 10.91
C ALA A 93 10.44 1.01 10.99
N ILE A 94 11.27 0.06 11.43
CA ILE A 94 12.69 0.29 11.70
C ILE A 94 13.54 -0.24 10.56
N ASP A 95 14.39 0.63 10.00
CA ASP A 95 15.46 0.23 9.09
C ASP A 95 16.65 -0.32 9.88
N GLY A 96 16.61 -1.63 10.11
CA GLY A 96 17.54 -2.33 10.98
C GLY A 96 18.98 -2.23 10.50
N ASN A 97 19.26 -2.31 9.20
CA ASN A 97 20.63 -2.20 8.69
C ASN A 97 21.18 -0.78 8.79
N ASN A 98 20.36 0.23 8.53
CA ASN A 98 20.77 1.62 8.68
C ASN A 98 21.11 1.96 10.14
N LEU A 99 20.22 1.59 11.06
CA LEU A 99 20.42 1.84 12.50
C LEU A 99 21.54 0.98 13.08
N LEU A 100 21.67 -0.27 12.66
CA LEU A 100 22.78 -1.14 13.08
C LEU A 100 24.12 -0.60 12.58
N GLY A 101 24.18 -0.08 11.35
CA GLY A 101 25.36 0.60 10.81
C GLY A 101 25.71 1.86 11.62
N LEU A 102 24.72 2.63 12.05
CA LEU A 102 24.91 3.78 12.94
C LEU A 102 25.47 3.33 14.30
N ALA A 103 24.93 2.26 14.88
CA ALA A 103 25.41 1.62 16.11
C ALA A 103 26.71 0.80 15.93
N LYS A 104 27.50 1.05 14.88
CA LYS A 104 28.77 0.36 14.60
C LYS A 104 28.66 -1.17 14.60
N TRP A 105 27.52 -1.68 14.12
CA TRP A 105 27.18 -3.09 14.07
C TRP A 105 27.04 -3.78 15.43
N ASP A 106 26.83 -3.02 16.49
CA ASP A 106 26.49 -3.57 17.81
C ASP A 106 24.98 -3.84 17.92
N LEU A 107 24.64 -5.14 17.98
CA LEU A 107 23.27 -5.61 18.15
C LEU A 107 22.71 -5.32 19.55
N ILE A 108 23.57 -5.17 20.56
CA ILE A 108 23.13 -4.88 21.94
C ILE A 108 22.58 -3.45 22.00
N THR A 109 23.31 -2.49 21.43
CA THR A 109 22.85 -1.10 21.31
C THR A 109 21.53 -1.01 20.54
N LEU A 110 21.39 -1.74 19.42
CA LEU A 110 20.13 -1.77 18.68
C LEU A 110 19.00 -2.40 19.50
N LYS A 111 19.26 -3.50 20.21
CA LYS A 111 18.27 -4.16 21.07
C LYS A 111 17.76 -3.19 22.13
N ARG A 112 18.65 -2.54 22.87
CA ARG A 112 18.30 -1.59 23.94
C ARG A 112 17.38 -0.50 23.42
N PHE A 113 17.73 0.12 22.29
CA PHE A 113 16.90 1.12 21.64
C PHE A 113 15.50 0.60 21.29
N THR A 114 15.39 -0.61 20.74
CA THR A 114 14.08 -1.18 20.42
C THR A 114 13.29 -1.61 21.66
N ASP A 115 13.96 -2.00 22.74
CA ASP A 115 13.30 -2.33 24.01
C ASP A 115 12.75 -1.06 24.68
N GLU A 116 13.51 0.04 24.67
CA GLU A 116 13.06 1.35 25.16
C GLU A 116 11.81 1.82 24.41
N LEU A 117 11.83 1.79 23.08
CA LEU A 117 10.64 2.15 22.29
C LEU A 117 9.44 1.23 22.59
N ARG A 118 9.65 -0.08 22.80
CA ARG A 118 8.57 -0.99 23.19
C ARG A 118 8.03 -0.67 24.59
N GLN A 119 8.90 -0.32 25.53
CA GLN A 119 8.52 0.11 26.88
C GLN A 119 7.70 1.40 26.87
N ASP A 120 8.00 2.31 25.94
CA ASP A 120 7.24 3.54 25.69
C ASP A 120 5.89 3.30 24.98
N GLY A 121 5.55 2.05 24.67
CA GLY A 121 4.27 1.65 24.09
C GLY A 121 4.23 1.67 22.56
N PHE A 122 5.37 1.76 21.88
CA PHE A 122 5.43 1.68 20.42
C PHE A 122 5.36 0.22 19.93
N THR A 123 4.60 0.00 18.87
CA THR A 123 4.61 -1.25 18.09
C THR A 123 5.69 -1.17 17.03
N LEU A 124 6.65 -2.09 17.06
CA LEU A 124 7.80 -2.06 16.15
C LEU A 124 7.71 -3.17 15.11
N HIS A 125 8.02 -2.83 13.86
CA HIS A 125 8.32 -3.81 12.81
C HIS A 125 9.72 -3.55 12.25
N LEU A 126 10.61 -4.52 12.38
CA LEU A 126 12.00 -4.38 11.97
C LEU A 126 12.23 -4.95 10.57
N PHE A 127 12.99 -4.20 9.76
CA PHE A 127 13.40 -4.61 8.42
C PHE A 127 14.91 -4.71 8.35
N PHE A 128 15.40 -5.86 7.90
CA PHE A 128 16.84 -6.07 7.65
C PHE A 128 17.08 -6.53 6.22
N ASP A 129 18.16 -6.07 5.65
CA ASP A 129 18.82 -6.73 4.53
C ASP A 129 19.41 -8.06 4.98
N HIS A 130 19.48 -9.03 4.06
CA HIS A 130 20.24 -10.26 4.29
C HIS A 130 21.72 -10.00 4.66
N SER A 131 22.27 -8.81 4.39
CA SER A 131 23.65 -8.46 4.74
C SER A 131 23.93 -8.55 6.25
N VAL A 132 22.90 -8.49 7.11
CA VAL A 132 23.03 -8.73 8.57
C VAL A 132 23.64 -10.10 8.90
N TYR A 133 23.50 -11.07 8.00
CA TYR A 133 24.15 -12.39 8.09
C TYR A 133 25.67 -12.28 8.37
N ARG A 134 26.34 -11.31 7.74
CA ARG A 134 27.78 -11.11 7.90
C ARG A 134 28.12 -10.80 9.35
N THR A 135 27.41 -9.85 9.95
CA THR A 135 27.57 -9.45 11.35
C THR A 135 27.28 -10.61 12.29
N LEU A 136 26.21 -11.36 12.04
CA LEU A 136 25.87 -12.54 12.87
C LEU A 136 26.96 -13.61 12.81
N LYS A 137 27.54 -13.85 11.63
CA LYS A 137 28.61 -14.83 11.44
C LYS A 137 29.93 -14.38 12.05
N GLU A 138 30.34 -13.13 11.84
CA GLU A 138 31.62 -12.59 12.33
C GLU A 138 31.67 -12.53 13.87
N ASN A 139 30.51 -12.40 14.53
CA ASN A 139 30.39 -12.38 15.99
C ASN A 139 29.99 -13.74 16.60
N ASP A 140 30.00 -14.82 15.81
CA ASP A 140 29.61 -16.18 16.23
C ASP A 140 28.23 -16.26 16.91
N LEU A 141 27.26 -15.50 16.37
CA LEU A 141 25.92 -15.37 16.94
C LEU A 141 24.89 -16.31 16.30
N LEU A 142 25.29 -17.12 15.30
CA LEU A 142 24.43 -18.07 14.60
C LEU A 142 24.52 -19.46 15.25
N GLN A 143 23.39 -20.00 15.69
CA GLN A 143 23.34 -21.38 16.19
C GLN A 143 23.28 -22.40 15.04
N PRO A 144 23.66 -23.67 15.29
CA PRO A 144 23.50 -24.73 14.29
C PRO A 144 22.04 -24.84 13.82
N ASN A 145 21.84 -24.90 12.50
CA ASN A 145 20.52 -24.95 11.84
C ASN A 145 19.62 -23.72 12.03
N GLU A 146 20.14 -22.62 12.57
CA GLU A 146 19.40 -21.37 12.71
C GLU A 146 19.43 -20.57 11.41
N THR A 147 18.26 -20.09 10.97
CA THR A 147 18.18 -19.17 9.83
C THR A 147 18.49 -17.74 10.28
N VAL A 148 19.03 -16.89 9.40
CA VAL A 148 19.28 -15.45 9.68
C VAL A 148 18.12 -14.79 10.42
N PRO A 149 16.87 -14.97 9.97
CA PRO A 149 15.77 -14.26 10.59
C PRO A 149 15.35 -14.84 11.96
N MET A 150 15.66 -16.11 12.25
CA MET A 150 15.52 -16.69 13.59
C MET A 150 16.57 -16.12 14.54
N ALA A 151 17.82 -16.02 14.08
CA ALA A 151 18.91 -15.45 14.88
C ALA A 151 18.63 -14.00 15.26
N VAL A 152 18.19 -13.17 14.30
CA VAL A 152 17.83 -11.77 14.59
C VAL A 152 16.65 -11.68 15.55
N SER A 153 15.62 -12.52 15.38
CA SER A 153 14.45 -12.59 16.28
C SER A 153 14.87 -12.92 17.71
N ARG A 154 15.73 -13.92 17.90
CA ARG A 154 16.27 -14.32 19.21
C ARG A 154 17.15 -13.24 19.84
N LEU A 155 18.06 -12.65 19.07
CA LEU A 155 19.03 -11.68 19.59
C LEU A 155 18.38 -10.35 19.97
N LEU A 156 17.37 -9.91 19.22
CA LEU A 156 16.65 -8.67 19.50
C LEU A 156 15.42 -8.87 20.39
N ASP A 157 15.08 -10.13 20.71
CA ASP A 157 13.88 -10.51 21.46
C ASP A 157 12.59 -9.96 20.80
N VAL A 158 12.47 -10.19 19.50
CA VAL A 158 11.38 -9.68 18.65
C VAL A 158 10.65 -10.86 18.03
N ASP A 159 9.31 -10.85 18.06
CA ASP A 159 8.49 -11.84 17.39
C ASP A 159 8.83 -11.92 15.89
N ARG A 160 8.93 -13.14 15.37
CA ARG A 160 9.19 -13.43 13.96
C ARG A 160 8.23 -12.70 13.00
N HIS A 161 6.98 -12.47 13.41
CA HIS A 161 5.97 -11.75 12.63
C HIS A 161 6.22 -10.24 12.54
N MET A 162 6.95 -9.67 13.51
CA MET A 162 7.37 -8.27 13.57
C MET A 162 8.75 -8.05 12.94
N LEU A 163 9.29 -9.07 12.25
CA LEU A 163 10.64 -9.04 11.68
C LEU A 163 10.63 -9.52 10.23
N THR A 164 11.00 -8.61 9.32
CA THR A 164 11.22 -8.92 7.92
C THR A 164 12.70 -8.87 7.57
N VAL A 165 13.22 -9.96 7.01
CA VAL A 165 14.58 -10.01 6.47
C VAL A 165 14.49 -10.23 4.97
N SER A 166 15.16 -9.40 4.19
CA SER A 166 15.18 -9.52 2.73
C SER A 166 15.86 -10.82 2.29
N LYS A 167 15.57 -11.22 1.05
CA LYS A 167 16.31 -12.32 0.41
C LYS A 167 17.73 -11.87 0.07
N LYS A 168 18.67 -12.82 0.01
CA LYS A 168 20.05 -12.57 -0.43
C LYS A 168 20.06 -11.85 -1.79
N GLY A 169 20.82 -10.76 -1.88
CA GLY A 169 20.92 -9.94 -3.10
C GLY A 169 19.83 -8.88 -3.27
N HIS A 170 18.84 -8.82 -2.38
CA HIS A 170 17.78 -7.81 -2.40
C HIS A 170 17.89 -6.87 -1.20
N LYS A 171 17.55 -5.60 -1.39
CA LYS A 171 17.43 -4.61 -0.31
C LYS A 171 16.04 -4.63 0.31
N ALA A 172 15.97 -4.31 1.59
CA ALA A 172 14.78 -4.21 2.40
C ALA A 172 14.11 -2.83 2.26
N ASP A 173 14.80 -1.79 1.78
CA ASP A 173 14.30 -0.42 1.61
C ASP A 173 12.92 -0.40 0.95
N ALA A 174 12.76 -1.11 -0.17
CA ALA A 174 11.50 -1.16 -0.90
C ALA A 174 10.37 -1.88 -0.13
N LEU A 175 10.70 -2.91 0.65
CA LEU A 175 9.74 -3.61 1.50
C LEU A 175 9.31 -2.72 2.67
N LEU A 176 10.27 -2.06 3.31
CA LEU A 176 10.07 -1.13 4.42
C LEU A 176 9.17 0.04 4.02
N ILE A 177 9.50 0.74 2.93
CA ILE A 177 8.73 1.91 2.47
C ILE A 177 7.31 1.51 2.08
N ARG A 178 7.16 0.41 1.32
CA ARG A 178 5.83 -0.05 0.89
C ARG A 178 4.99 -0.54 2.06
N PHE A 179 5.60 -1.18 3.05
CA PHE A 179 4.91 -1.60 4.27
C PHE A 179 4.47 -0.39 5.08
N ALA A 180 5.36 0.58 5.30
CA ALA A 180 5.07 1.75 6.10
C ALA A 180 3.97 2.63 5.50
N ASP A 181 4.03 2.86 4.19
CA ASP A 181 3.01 3.63 3.47
C ASP A 181 1.63 2.96 3.49
N ARG A 182 1.58 1.62 3.39
CA ARG A 182 0.31 0.86 3.39
C ARG A 182 -0.34 0.74 4.77
N ASN A 183 0.47 0.65 5.82
CA ASN A 183 0.00 0.38 7.18
C ASN A 183 0.06 1.61 8.09
N ASP A 184 0.44 2.77 7.55
CA ASP A 184 0.56 4.04 8.27
C ASP A 184 1.59 3.99 9.42
N TYR A 185 2.75 3.39 9.15
CA TYR A 185 3.87 3.35 10.11
C TYR A 185 4.80 4.54 9.88
N MET A 186 5.34 5.07 10.98
CA MET A 186 6.46 6.00 10.93
C MET A 186 7.77 5.23 10.72
N VAL A 187 8.57 5.64 9.75
CA VAL A 187 9.85 5.03 9.41
C VAL A 187 10.97 5.67 10.21
N LEU A 188 11.77 4.85 10.87
CA LEU A 188 13.04 5.24 11.49
C LEU A 188 14.21 4.82 10.60
N SER A 189 14.81 5.78 9.89
CA SER A 189 16.01 5.58 9.06
C SER A 189 16.71 6.91 8.77
N ASN A 190 18.02 6.85 8.56
CA ASN A 190 18.82 7.97 8.06
C ASN A 190 19.02 7.95 6.53
N ASP A 191 18.56 6.93 5.81
CA ASP A 191 18.56 6.96 4.35
C ASP A 191 17.55 8.02 3.86
N ARG A 192 17.89 8.69 2.76
CA ARG A 192 17.03 9.68 2.09
C ARG A 192 16.05 9.03 1.12
N PHE A 193 16.22 7.74 0.80
CA PHE A 193 15.33 6.97 -0.07
C PHE A 193 15.12 7.62 -1.46
N ASN A 194 16.08 8.42 -1.93
CA ASN A 194 15.98 9.26 -3.12
C ASN A 194 16.72 8.69 -4.33
N LYS A 195 16.90 7.36 -4.38
CA LYS A 195 17.64 6.69 -5.45
C LYS A 195 16.85 6.80 -6.76
N THR A 196 17.45 7.44 -7.78
CA THR A 196 16.81 7.77 -9.06
C THR A 196 16.40 6.56 -9.90
N ASN A 197 16.98 5.39 -9.63
CA ASN A 197 16.74 4.16 -10.39
C ASN A 197 15.63 3.29 -9.78
N GLU A 198 14.93 3.79 -8.75
CA GLU A 198 13.86 3.05 -8.09
C GLU A 198 12.50 3.27 -8.76
N ASP A 199 11.64 2.25 -8.64
CA ASP A 199 10.30 2.21 -9.22
C ASP A 199 9.47 3.46 -8.86
N PHE A 200 8.72 3.99 -9.83
CA PHE A 200 7.79 5.12 -9.64
C PHE A 200 6.87 4.92 -8.41
N LEU A 201 6.39 3.70 -8.18
CA LEU A 201 5.54 3.39 -7.03
C LEU A 201 6.27 3.55 -5.69
N TYR A 202 7.56 3.24 -5.64
CA TYR A 202 8.39 3.44 -4.47
C TYR A 202 8.58 4.93 -4.19
N GLN A 203 8.97 5.71 -5.21
CA GLN A 203 9.18 7.16 -5.06
C GLN A 203 7.89 7.89 -4.63
N LYS A 204 6.72 7.45 -5.13
CA LYS A 204 5.42 7.98 -4.70
C LYS A 204 5.14 7.66 -3.22
N ALA A 205 5.49 6.47 -2.74
CA ALA A 205 5.35 6.10 -1.33
C ALA A 205 6.29 6.90 -0.42
N VAL A 206 7.56 7.09 -0.81
CA VAL A 206 8.50 7.96 -0.09
C VAL A 206 7.96 9.38 0.03
N SER A 207 7.45 9.94 -1.07
CA SER A 207 6.86 11.29 -1.09
C SER A 207 5.65 11.41 -0.16
N ARG A 208 4.75 10.41 -0.15
CA ARG A 208 3.61 10.38 0.78
C ARG A 208 4.05 10.33 2.24
N LEU A 209 4.96 9.42 2.59
CA LEU A 209 5.49 9.32 3.95
C LEU A 209 6.20 10.62 4.39
N GLY A 210 6.97 11.23 3.49
CA GLY A 210 7.61 12.52 3.71
C GLY A 210 6.60 13.64 3.97
N SER A 211 5.54 13.73 3.16
CA SER A 211 4.48 14.74 3.33
C SER A 211 3.71 14.62 4.66
N LYS A 212 3.63 13.41 5.22
CA LYS A 212 3.04 13.15 6.54
C LYS A 212 4.00 13.45 7.70
N GLY A 213 5.29 13.68 7.42
CA GLY A 213 6.32 13.77 8.45
C GLY A 213 6.64 12.42 9.10
N PHE A 214 6.34 11.32 8.42
CA PHE A 214 6.51 9.94 8.92
C PHE A 214 7.90 9.38 8.66
N LEU A 215 8.78 10.12 8.00
CA LEU A 215 10.19 9.76 7.88
C LEU A 215 10.97 10.47 8.98
N LYS A 216 11.44 9.72 9.99
CA LYS A 216 12.20 10.24 11.12
C LYS A 216 13.62 9.71 11.11
N ARG A 217 14.54 10.57 11.55
CA ARG A 217 15.96 10.26 11.67
C ARG A 217 16.27 9.77 13.07
N VAL A 218 17.35 9.00 13.16
CA VAL A 218 17.87 8.47 14.41
C VAL A 218 19.32 8.93 14.53
N GLY A 219 19.69 9.46 15.70
CA GLY A 219 21.03 9.89 16.03
C GLY A 219 21.68 8.98 17.06
N LEU A 220 22.97 9.22 17.29
CA LEU A 220 23.69 8.70 18.45
C LEU A 220 23.90 9.84 19.44
N LEU A 221 23.37 9.69 20.66
CA LEU A 221 23.60 10.62 21.77
C LEU A 221 24.22 9.83 22.92
N GLN A 222 25.42 10.22 23.34
CA GLN A 222 26.17 9.55 24.43
C GLN A 222 26.39 8.03 24.23
N GLY A 223 26.39 7.56 22.98
CA GLY A 223 26.56 6.15 22.65
C GLY A 223 25.25 5.36 22.48
N GLU A 224 24.10 5.97 22.78
CA GLU A 224 22.78 5.37 22.62
C GLU A 224 22.07 5.92 21.38
N LEU A 225 21.24 5.08 20.74
CA LEU A 225 20.41 5.51 19.62
C LEU A 225 19.21 6.33 20.14
N THR A 226 18.86 7.40 19.45
CA THR A 226 17.72 8.26 19.83
C THR A 226 17.03 8.88 18.62
N ILE A 227 15.72 9.10 18.69
CA ILE A 227 14.97 9.75 17.60
C ILE A 227 15.25 11.26 17.61
N LEU A 228 15.53 11.85 16.45
CA LEU A 228 15.84 13.28 16.27
C LEU A 228 14.63 14.12 15.87
#